data_AF-A0A086XV06-F1
#
_entry.id   AF-A0A086XV06-F1
#
_cell.length_a   1.000
_cell.length_b   1.000
_cell.length_c   1.000
_cell.angle_alpha   90.00
_cell.angle_beta   90.00
_cell.angle_gamma   90.00
#
_symmetry.space_group_name_H-M   'P 1'
#
loop_
_entity.id
_entity.type
_entity.pdbx_description
1 polymer ?
#
loop_
_entity_poly.entity_id
_entity_poly.type
_entity_poly.pdbx_seq_one_letter_code
_entity_poly.pdbx_strand_id
1 'polypeptide(L)'
;MSGSWLETVAERAGMTPAEAELALRRRGIMANRPLRPARTLTIRRIAFKGEKRGTAQGTIDFDWSQLTAGVWAVTSQRNLRGKSTVLEILLWALRGRPKGLQDDVRRWLSWVCVEFDVDAQRYVVEFAVEERVPRGSLARRRVSGETDELDRFISDEGFDAAMSRFMMNTLDLDPITAMQGKEDERQVVEHGWAALSGGLYFGGDHKQLLGDVQMAGLPARMLQMYIGIPWATTVMQTGTVKRELEQEAEKLSKAVTAAARDAETARA
;
A
#
# COMPACT_ATOMS: atom_id res chain seq x y z
N MET A 1 37.74 7.21 -2.58
CA MET A 1 37.12 7.00 -1.26
C MET A 1 35.74 7.64 -1.32
N SER A 2 34.67 6.85 -1.30
CA SER A 2 33.31 7.38 -1.35
C SER A 2 32.96 7.94 0.02
N GLY A 3 32.93 9.27 0.16
CA GLY A 3 32.38 9.91 1.34
C GLY A 3 30.94 9.45 1.57
N SER A 4 30.50 9.49 2.82
CA SER A 4 29.09 9.31 3.18
C SER A 4 28.21 10.18 2.27
N TRP A 5 27.00 9.72 1.91
CA TRP A 5 26.04 10.50 1.11
C TRP A 5 25.88 11.93 1.65
N LEU A 6 25.89 12.09 2.99
CA LEU A 6 25.75 13.40 3.63
C LEU A 6 26.97 14.29 3.37
N GLU A 7 28.16 13.72 3.33
CA GLU A 7 29.40 14.45 3.01
C GLU A 7 29.37 14.94 1.56
N THR A 8 28.89 14.11 0.63
CA THR A 8 28.77 14.49 -0.78
C THR A 8 27.73 15.59 -1.00
N VAL A 9 26.59 15.51 -0.30
CA VAL A 9 25.55 16.55 -0.37
C VAL A 9 26.04 17.85 0.26
N ALA A 10 26.68 17.77 1.43
CA ALA A 10 27.23 18.90 2.16
C ALA A 10 28.29 19.66 1.35
N GLU A 11 29.22 18.93 0.74
CA GLU A 11 30.25 19.49 -0.14
C GLU A 11 29.63 20.23 -1.33
N ARG A 12 28.66 19.62 -2.02
CA ARG A 12 28.01 20.23 -3.18
C ARG A 12 27.13 21.43 -2.83
N ALA A 13 26.52 21.42 -1.65
CA ALA A 13 25.64 22.48 -1.20
C ALA A 13 26.36 23.58 -0.40
N GLY A 14 27.68 23.46 -0.19
CA GLY A 14 28.48 24.44 0.54
C GLY A 14 28.12 24.55 2.03
N MET A 15 27.69 23.45 2.64
CA MET A 15 27.22 23.39 4.04
C MET A 15 27.91 22.27 4.80
N THR A 16 27.74 22.22 6.12
CA THR A 16 28.26 21.10 6.93
C THR A 16 27.37 19.84 6.79
N PRO A 17 27.89 18.62 7.03
CA PRO A 17 27.09 17.39 7.01
C PRO A 17 25.89 17.41 7.97
N ALA A 18 26.02 18.05 9.14
CA ALA A 18 24.94 18.18 10.11
C ALA A 18 23.83 19.12 9.61
N GLU A 19 24.18 20.23 8.95
CA GLU A 19 23.22 21.15 8.33
C GLU A 19 22.51 20.51 7.15
N ALA A 20 23.24 19.77 6.31
CA ALA A 20 22.68 19.01 5.21
C ALA A 20 21.68 17.96 5.71
N GLU A 21 22.02 17.21 6.76
CA GLU A 21 21.12 16.24 7.37
C GLU A 21 19.85 16.91 7.91
N LEU A 22 19.98 18.02 8.64
CA LEU A 22 18.85 18.75 9.19
C LEU A 22 17.94 19.33 8.10
N ALA A 23 18.50 19.80 6.99
CA ALA A 23 17.75 20.32 5.85
C ALA A 23 16.98 19.21 5.13
N LEU A 24 17.61 18.06 4.89
CA LEU A 24 16.99 16.89 4.26
C LEU A 24 15.86 16.31 5.15
N ARG A 25 16.13 16.11 6.45
CA ARG A 25 15.15 15.58 7.41
C ARG A 25 13.92 16.47 7.55
N ARG A 26 14.08 17.80 7.57
CA ARG A 26 12.95 18.75 7.60
C ARG A 26 11.99 18.60 6.41
N ARG A 27 12.47 18.03 5.30
CA ARG A 27 11.69 17.77 4.08
C ARG A 27 11.36 16.29 3.90
N GLY A 28 11.55 15.46 4.92
CA GLY A 28 11.28 14.02 4.86
C GLY A 28 12.22 13.22 3.96
N ILE A 29 13.35 13.80 3.53
CA ILE A 29 14.33 13.10 2.69
C ILE A 29 15.29 12.35 3.61
N MET A 30 15.30 11.02 3.48
CA MET A 30 16.16 10.15 4.29
C MET A 30 17.19 9.43 3.41
N ALA A 31 18.38 9.22 3.97
CA ALA A 31 19.42 8.43 3.32
C ALA A 31 18.89 7.00 3.05
N ASN A 32 19.26 6.44 1.90
CA ASN A 32 18.86 5.10 1.50
C ASN A 32 19.18 4.11 2.62
N ARG A 33 18.14 3.49 3.17
CA ARG A 33 18.31 2.40 4.13
C ARG A 33 19.04 1.27 3.39
N PRO A 34 20.05 0.62 3.99
CA PRO A 34 20.65 -0.56 3.37
C PRO A 34 19.52 -1.52 2.97
N LEU A 35 19.57 -1.99 1.72
CA LEU A 35 18.62 -2.93 1.14
C LEU A 35 18.41 -4.08 2.12
N ARG A 36 17.32 -4.01 2.89
CA ARG A 36 16.91 -5.17 3.66
C ARG A 36 16.46 -6.22 2.65
N PRO A 37 16.72 -7.51 2.92
CA PRO A 37 16.15 -8.58 2.10
C PRO A 37 14.66 -8.32 1.93
N ALA A 38 14.16 -8.40 0.69
CA ALA A 38 12.73 -8.25 0.44
C ALA A 38 11.98 -9.26 1.31
N ARG A 39 11.07 -8.76 2.14
CA ARG A 39 10.21 -9.59 2.99
C ARG A 39 9.39 -10.50 2.09
N THR A 40 9.33 -11.77 2.46
CA THR A 40 8.56 -12.78 1.71
C THR A 40 7.19 -12.93 2.32
N LEU A 41 6.12 -12.73 1.52
CA LEU A 41 4.74 -12.98 1.93
C LEU A 41 4.28 -14.32 1.34
N THR A 42 3.98 -15.31 2.17
CA THR A 42 3.52 -16.64 1.71
C THR A 42 2.17 -16.98 2.31
N ILE A 43 1.16 -17.20 1.47
CA ILE A 43 -0.16 -17.65 1.94
C ILE A 43 -0.07 -19.12 2.36
N ARG A 44 -0.64 -19.46 3.51
CA ARG A 44 -0.64 -20.81 4.11
C ARG A 44 -2.00 -21.46 4.11
N ARG A 45 -3.05 -20.66 4.30
CA ARG A 45 -4.43 -21.12 4.29
C ARG A 45 -5.37 -19.99 3.90
N ILE A 46 -6.41 -20.34 3.16
CA ILE A 46 -7.61 -19.53 3.04
C ILE A 46 -8.81 -20.44 3.30
N ALA A 47 -9.65 -20.04 4.24
CA ALA A 47 -10.88 -20.72 4.56
C ALA A 47 -12.00 -19.70 4.72
N PHE A 48 -13.21 -20.05 4.27
CA PHE A 48 -14.37 -19.21 4.44
C PHE A 48 -15.66 -20.02 4.44
N LYS A 49 -16.64 -19.51 5.18
CA LYS A 49 -17.96 -20.12 5.34
C LYS A 49 -19.05 -19.13 4.99
N GLY A 50 -20.21 -19.68 4.65
CA GLY A 50 -21.34 -18.87 4.25
C GLY A 50 -22.52 -19.67 3.71
N GLU A 51 -23.48 -18.96 3.15
CA GLU A 51 -24.68 -19.54 2.56
C GLU A 51 -25.05 -18.75 1.31
N LYS A 52 -25.11 -19.43 0.15
CA LYS A 52 -25.58 -18.82 -1.08
C LYS A 52 -27.08 -18.60 -0.97
N ARG A 53 -27.50 -17.36 -1.24
CA ARG A 53 -28.90 -16.91 -1.21
C ARG A 53 -29.29 -16.30 -2.55
N GLY A 54 -30.56 -16.45 -2.94
CA GLY A 54 -31.10 -15.96 -4.21
C GLY A 54 -31.12 -17.05 -5.29
N THR A 55 -30.57 -16.75 -6.47
CA THR A 55 -30.58 -17.65 -7.65
C THR A 55 -29.58 -18.82 -7.54
N ALA A 56 -28.59 -18.70 -6.65
CA ALA A 56 -27.72 -19.79 -6.24
C ALA A 56 -28.05 -20.14 -4.78
N GLN A 57 -28.22 -21.44 -4.50
CA GLN A 57 -28.47 -21.95 -3.16
C GLN A 57 -27.35 -22.91 -2.74
N GLY A 58 -27.15 -23.03 -1.44
CA GLY A 58 -26.26 -24.03 -0.83
C GLY A 58 -25.25 -23.45 0.15
N THR A 59 -24.84 -24.30 1.08
CA THR A 59 -23.81 -24.00 2.07
C THR A 59 -22.45 -23.83 1.40
N ILE A 60 -21.71 -22.83 1.87
CA ILE A 60 -20.31 -22.62 1.56
C ILE A 60 -19.52 -23.08 2.78
N ASP A 61 -18.69 -24.09 2.60
CA ASP A 61 -17.62 -24.47 3.52
C ASP A 61 -16.38 -24.76 2.68
N PHE A 62 -15.51 -23.76 2.55
CA PHE A 62 -14.32 -23.81 1.72
C PHE A 62 -13.08 -23.75 2.61
N ASP A 63 -12.16 -24.68 2.42
CA ASP A 63 -10.85 -24.70 3.07
C ASP A 63 -9.78 -25.09 2.05
N TRP A 64 -8.84 -24.19 1.84
CA TRP A 64 -7.62 -24.47 1.12
C TRP A 64 -6.43 -24.21 2.02
N SER A 65 -5.88 -25.29 2.56
CA SER A 65 -4.78 -25.28 3.53
C SER A 65 -3.50 -25.90 2.95
N GLN A 66 -2.43 -25.87 3.75
CA GLN A 66 -1.11 -26.41 3.40
C GLN A 66 -0.50 -25.75 2.15
N LEU A 67 -0.85 -24.48 1.91
CA LEU A 67 -0.21 -23.68 0.88
C LEU A 67 1.25 -23.41 1.27
N THR A 68 2.12 -23.49 0.27
CA THR A 68 3.56 -23.23 0.40
C THR A 68 4.00 -22.26 -0.68
N ALA A 69 5.24 -21.79 -0.58
CA ALA A 69 5.88 -21.14 -1.72
C ALA A 69 5.83 -22.06 -2.96
N GLY A 70 5.54 -21.48 -4.12
CA GLY A 70 5.40 -22.21 -5.37
C GLY A 70 4.23 -21.71 -6.22
N VAL A 71 3.90 -22.48 -7.25
CA VAL A 71 2.80 -22.20 -8.17
C VAL A 71 1.58 -23.01 -7.77
N TRP A 72 0.48 -22.32 -7.53
CA TRP A 72 -0.82 -22.92 -7.19
C TRP A 72 -1.88 -22.48 -8.20
N ALA A 73 -2.87 -23.35 -8.43
CA ALA A 73 -3.96 -23.07 -9.37
C ALA A 73 -5.31 -23.38 -8.74
N VAL A 74 -6.24 -22.42 -8.84
CA VAL A 74 -7.66 -22.66 -8.54
C VAL A 74 -8.34 -23.02 -9.86
N THR A 75 -8.73 -24.29 -10.01
CA THR A 75 -9.40 -24.78 -11.22
C THR A 75 -10.84 -25.17 -10.91
N SER A 76 -11.70 -25.14 -11.93
CA SER A 76 -13.09 -25.59 -11.82
C SER A 76 -13.50 -26.27 -13.11
N GLN A 77 -14.16 -27.43 -13.03
CA GLN A 77 -14.58 -28.20 -14.21
C GLN A 77 -15.65 -27.48 -15.05
N ARG A 78 -16.44 -26.59 -14.44
CA ARG A 78 -17.38 -25.70 -15.12
C ARG A 78 -16.87 -24.26 -15.05
N ASN A 79 -16.90 -23.56 -16.17
CA ASN A 79 -16.65 -22.12 -16.21
C ASN A 79 -17.65 -21.40 -15.27
N LEU A 80 -17.18 -20.31 -14.63
CA LEU A 80 -18.02 -19.30 -13.96
C LEU A 80 -18.53 -19.53 -12.51
N ARG A 81 -17.97 -20.40 -11.66
CA ARG A 81 -18.34 -20.34 -10.22
C ARG A 81 -17.14 -20.44 -9.27
N GLY A 82 -16.82 -19.33 -8.61
CA GLY A 82 -16.00 -19.31 -7.38
C GLY A 82 -14.50 -19.08 -7.52
N LYS A 83 -13.89 -19.22 -8.71
CA LYS A 83 -12.43 -19.05 -8.87
C LYS A 83 -11.94 -17.67 -8.47
N SER A 84 -12.50 -16.63 -9.10
CA SER A 84 -12.19 -15.24 -8.76
C SER A 84 -12.62 -14.90 -7.34
N THR A 85 -13.69 -15.51 -6.83
CA THR A 85 -14.16 -15.32 -5.45
C THR A 85 -13.09 -15.69 -4.43
N VAL A 86 -12.39 -16.82 -4.60
CA VAL A 86 -11.31 -17.22 -3.68
C VAL A 86 -10.23 -16.14 -3.61
N LEU A 87 -9.80 -15.62 -4.77
CA LEU A 87 -8.77 -14.58 -4.84
C LEU A 87 -9.25 -13.24 -4.27
N GLU A 88 -10.49 -12.83 -4.54
CA GLU A 88 -11.04 -11.57 -4.02
C GLU A 88 -11.24 -11.62 -2.50
N ILE A 89 -11.62 -12.77 -1.92
CA ILE A 89 -11.69 -12.95 -0.46
C ILE A 89 -10.30 -12.90 0.16
N LEU A 90 -9.31 -13.56 -0.47
CA LEU A 90 -7.91 -13.49 -0.04
C LEU A 90 -7.41 -12.04 -0.03
N LEU A 91 -7.65 -11.31 -1.11
CA LEU A 91 -7.26 -9.90 -1.23
C LEU A 91 -7.98 -9.03 -0.20
N TRP A 92 -9.27 -9.26 0.04
CA TRP A 92 -9.99 -8.55 1.08
C TRP A 92 -9.35 -8.74 2.45
N ALA A 93 -9.03 -9.98 2.81
CA ALA A 93 -8.38 -10.29 4.09
C ALA A 93 -7.00 -9.62 4.24
N LEU A 94 -6.20 -9.58 3.16
CA LEU A 94 -4.86 -8.98 3.19
C LEU A 94 -4.88 -7.44 3.11
N ARG A 95 -5.90 -6.84 2.48
CA ARG A 95 -6.02 -5.39 2.30
C ARG A 95 -6.80 -4.71 3.41
N GLY A 96 -7.65 -5.43 4.13
CA GLY A 96 -8.63 -4.86 5.05
C GLY A 96 -9.86 -4.28 4.35
N ARG A 97 -9.87 -4.24 3.01
CA ARG A 97 -11.00 -3.76 2.20
C ARG A 97 -11.17 -4.53 0.89
N PRO A 98 -12.40 -4.70 0.37
CA PRO A 98 -12.62 -5.36 -0.90
C PRO A 98 -12.00 -4.60 -2.08
N LYS A 99 -11.51 -5.32 -3.10
CA LYS A 99 -11.10 -4.74 -4.40
C LYS A 99 -12.22 -4.91 -5.43
N GLY A 100 -12.54 -6.15 -5.77
CA GLY A 100 -13.55 -6.53 -6.75
C GLY A 100 -14.50 -7.62 -6.25
N LEU A 101 -14.60 -7.81 -4.93
CA LEU A 101 -15.52 -8.77 -4.33
C LEU A 101 -16.96 -8.32 -4.61
N GLN A 102 -17.72 -9.15 -5.32
CA GLN A 102 -19.12 -8.89 -5.62
C GLN A 102 -19.96 -8.80 -4.34
N ASP A 103 -20.87 -7.82 -4.29
CA ASP A 103 -21.74 -7.59 -3.13
C ASP A 103 -22.56 -8.82 -2.73
N ASP A 104 -23.04 -9.59 -3.71
CA ASP A 104 -23.78 -10.83 -3.45
C ASP A 104 -22.92 -11.87 -2.74
N VAL A 105 -21.69 -12.05 -3.19
CA VAL A 105 -20.72 -12.95 -2.56
C VAL A 105 -20.43 -12.49 -1.14
N ARG A 106 -20.20 -11.18 -0.94
CA ARG A 106 -19.97 -10.61 0.40
C ARG A 106 -21.14 -10.87 1.35
N ARG A 107 -22.39 -10.82 0.85
CA ARG A 107 -23.60 -11.14 1.64
C ARG A 107 -23.74 -12.61 1.99
N TRP A 108 -23.13 -13.50 1.21
CA TRP A 108 -23.17 -14.93 1.48
C TRP A 108 -22.20 -15.34 2.59
N LEU A 109 -21.11 -14.60 2.77
CA LEU A 109 -20.08 -14.93 3.75
C LEU A 109 -20.57 -14.71 5.18
N SER A 110 -20.23 -15.64 6.06
CA SER A 110 -20.42 -15.54 7.50
C SER A 110 -19.11 -15.53 8.27
N TRP A 111 -18.04 -16.10 7.70
CA TRP A 111 -16.73 -16.19 8.33
C TRP A 111 -15.62 -16.33 7.29
N VAL A 112 -14.46 -15.75 7.57
CA VAL A 112 -13.24 -15.82 6.76
C VAL A 112 -12.03 -15.97 7.68
N CYS A 113 -11.10 -16.83 7.30
CA CYS A 113 -9.79 -16.97 7.93
C CYS A 113 -8.71 -17.09 6.85
N VAL A 114 -7.67 -16.27 6.97
CA VAL A 114 -6.47 -16.34 6.14
C VAL A 114 -5.25 -16.45 7.05
N GLU A 115 -4.45 -17.48 6.81
CA GLU A 115 -3.14 -17.65 7.44
C GLU A 115 -2.04 -17.37 6.41
N PHE A 116 -1.03 -16.61 6.80
CA PHE A 116 0.11 -16.29 5.95
C PHE A 116 1.38 -16.11 6.78
N ASP A 117 2.51 -16.29 6.14
CA ASP A 117 3.81 -15.98 6.70
C ASP A 117 4.33 -14.66 6.13
N VAL A 118 4.96 -13.85 6.99
CA VAL A 118 5.96 -12.89 6.56
C VAL A 118 7.31 -13.38 7.04
N ASP A 119 8.19 -13.74 6.11
CA ASP A 119 9.42 -14.49 6.36
C ASP A 119 9.15 -15.76 7.19
N ALA A 120 9.64 -15.83 8.42
CA ALA A 120 9.46 -16.97 9.31
C ALA A 120 8.28 -16.82 10.28
N GLN A 121 7.58 -15.67 10.28
CA GLN A 121 6.54 -15.36 11.24
C GLN A 121 5.15 -15.62 10.66
N ARG A 122 4.38 -16.49 11.32
CA ARG A 122 2.98 -16.81 11.00
C ARG A 122 2.04 -15.74 11.55
N TYR A 123 1.10 -15.31 10.72
CA TYR A 123 0.00 -14.42 11.06
C TYR A 123 -1.34 -15.02 10.64
N VAL A 124 -2.40 -14.58 11.31
CA VAL A 124 -3.77 -15.01 11.09
C VAL A 124 -4.66 -13.78 11.07
N VAL A 125 -5.44 -13.63 10.01
CA VAL A 125 -6.55 -12.69 9.94
C VAL A 125 -7.83 -13.50 9.94
N GLU A 126 -8.66 -13.33 10.96
CA GLU A 126 -9.90 -14.07 11.14
C GLU A 126 -11.02 -13.13 11.50
N PHE A 127 -12.15 -13.23 10.79
CA PHE A 127 -13.30 -12.38 11.02
C PHE A 127 -14.63 -13.06 10.67
N ALA A 128 -15.64 -12.73 11.47
CA ALA A 128 -17.04 -12.95 11.13
C ALA A 128 -17.52 -11.83 10.19
N VAL A 129 -18.51 -12.14 9.36
CA VAL A 129 -19.19 -11.17 8.50
C VAL A 129 -20.64 -11.08 8.94
N GLU A 130 -20.96 -10.03 9.70
CA GLU A 130 -22.29 -9.76 10.23
C GLU A 130 -22.86 -8.52 9.55
N GLU A 131 -24.05 -8.63 8.95
CA GLU A 131 -24.69 -7.50 8.24
C GLU A 131 -23.79 -6.85 7.17
N ARG A 132 -22.89 -7.65 6.57
CA ARG A 132 -21.84 -7.26 5.61
C ARG A 132 -20.61 -6.60 6.25
N VAL A 133 -20.58 -6.36 7.55
CA VAL A 133 -19.47 -5.72 8.24
C VAL A 133 -18.50 -6.77 8.78
N PRO A 134 -17.19 -6.66 8.49
CA PRO A 134 -16.18 -7.57 9.05
C PRO A 134 -15.93 -7.26 10.53
N ARG A 135 -15.96 -8.29 11.37
CA ARG A 135 -15.66 -8.21 12.80
C ARG A 135 -14.69 -9.32 13.18
N GLY A 136 -13.49 -8.95 13.60
CA GLY A 136 -12.44 -9.93 13.79
C GLY A 136 -11.13 -9.36 14.32
N SER A 137 -10.08 -10.15 14.16
CA SER A 137 -8.76 -9.84 14.69
C SER A 137 -7.66 -10.18 13.71
N LEU A 138 -6.53 -9.51 13.91
CA LEU A 138 -5.24 -9.86 13.35
C LEU A 138 -4.39 -10.38 14.51
N ALA A 139 -3.85 -11.58 14.38
CA ALA A 139 -3.04 -12.21 15.39
C ALA A 139 -1.72 -12.75 14.83
N ARG A 140 -0.70 -12.79 15.68
CA ARG A 140 0.56 -13.47 15.43
C ARG A 140 0.48 -14.88 16.02
N ARG A 141 0.76 -15.91 15.23
CA ARG A 141 0.84 -17.29 15.74
C ARG A 141 2.29 -17.65 16.08
N ARG A 142 2.53 -18.06 17.32
CA ARG A 142 3.84 -18.53 17.80
C ARG A 142 4.11 -19.95 17.34
N VAL A 143 5.38 -20.36 17.43
CA VAL A 143 5.79 -21.76 17.18
C VAL A 143 5.09 -22.74 18.15
N SER A 144 4.75 -22.29 19.37
CA SER A 144 3.98 -23.07 20.34
C SER A 144 2.52 -23.33 19.94
N GLY A 145 2.01 -22.63 18.91
CA GLY A 145 0.60 -22.67 18.50
C GLY A 145 -0.27 -21.60 19.16
N GLU A 146 0.21 -20.93 20.21
CA GLU A 146 -0.48 -19.80 20.83
C GLU A 146 -0.55 -18.60 19.89
N THR A 147 -1.62 -17.81 20.01
CA THR A 147 -1.87 -16.61 19.21
C THR A 147 -1.79 -15.37 20.09
N ASP A 148 -0.94 -14.42 19.73
CA ASP A 148 -0.96 -13.07 20.31
C ASP A 148 -1.82 -12.16 19.42
N GLU A 149 -2.89 -11.59 19.96
CA GLU A 149 -3.69 -10.58 19.25
C GLU A 149 -2.84 -9.32 19.04
N LEU A 150 -2.75 -8.85 17.78
CA LEU A 150 -2.05 -7.63 17.41
C LEU A 150 -3.02 -6.46 17.24
N ASP A 151 -4.21 -6.75 16.73
CA ASP A 151 -5.22 -5.75 16.41
C ASP A 151 -6.61 -6.37 16.33
N ARG A 152 -7.63 -5.52 16.51
CA ARG A 152 -9.04 -5.90 16.43
C ARG A 152 -9.84 -4.86 15.67
N PHE A 153 -10.75 -5.33 14.82
CA PHE A 153 -11.60 -4.49 13.99
C PHE A 153 -13.06 -4.93 14.06
N ILE A 154 -13.96 -3.95 14.01
CA ILE A 154 -15.42 -4.16 14.07
C ILE A 154 -16.17 -3.40 12.96
N SER A 155 -15.44 -2.78 12.04
CA SER A 155 -15.93 -1.99 10.92
C SER A 155 -15.03 -2.14 9.70
N ASP A 156 -15.53 -1.81 8.52
CA ASP A 156 -14.73 -1.76 7.29
C ASP A 156 -13.54 -0.80 7.41
N GLU A 157 -13.76 0.40 7.94
CA GLU A 157 -12.70 1.40 8.15
C GLU A 157 -11.65 0.93 9.17
N GLY A 158 -12.10 0.29 10.26
CA GLY A 158 -11.20 -0.28 11.25
C GLY A 158 -10.37 -1.42 10.67
N PHE A 159 -10.95 -2.22 9.78
CA PHE A 159 -10.24 -3.31 9.13
C PHE A 159 -9.19 -2.81 8.14
N ASP A 160 -9.53 -1.82 7.30
CA ASP A 160 -8.57 -1.16 6.40
C ASP A 160 -7.41 -0.52 7.21
N ALA A 161 -7.72 0.20 8.29
CA ALA A 161 -6.71 0.82 9.14
C ALA A 161 -5.78 -0.21 9.82
N ALA A 162 -6.35 -1.28 10.39
CA ALA A 162 -5.59 -2.36 11.03
C ALA A 162 -4.62 -3.03 10.04
N MET A 163 -5.13 -3.41 8.86
CA MET A 163 -4.31 -4.06 7.83
C MET A 163 -3.30 -3.11 7.20
N SER A 164 -3.66 -1.84 6.98
CA SER A 164 -2.72 -0.82 6.50
C SER A 164 -1.55 -0.64 7.46
N ARG A 165 -1.82 -0.41 8.75
CA ARG A 165 -0.77 -0.26 9.76
C ARG A 165 0.10 -1.51 9.84
N PHE A 166 -0.50 -2.69 9.88
CA PHE A 166 0.22 -3.95 9.97
C PHE A 166 1.12 -4.17 8.75
N MET A 167 0.59 -4.05 7.53
CA MET A 167 1.34 -4.38 6.32
C MET A 167 2.44 -3.37 6.03
N MET A 168 2.18 -2.08 6.24
CA MET A 168 3.20 -1.03 6.09
C MET A 168 4.37 -1.28 7.04
N ASN A 169 4.09 -1.57 8.32
CA ASN A 169 5.15 -1.83 9.31
C ASN A 169 5.87 -3.15 9.07
N THR A 170 5.13 -4.22 8.77
CA THR A 170 5.67 -5.58 8.69
C THR A 170 6.52 -5.76 7.42
N LEU A 171 6.11 -5.13 6.32
CA LEU A 171 6.84 -5.15 5.07
C LEU A 171 7.87 -4.01 4.97
N ASP A 172 8.00 -3.16 6.01
CA ASP A 172 8.91 -2.01 6.08
C ASP A 172 8.74 -1.04 4.89
N LEU A 173 7.48 -0.73 4.57
CA LEU A 173 7.08 0.10 3.45
C LEU A 173 6.89 1.55 3.91
N ASP A 174 7.39 2.50 3.13
CA ASP A 174 7.13 3.92 3.34
C ASP A 174 5.87 4.36 2.58
N PRO A 175 5.03 5.24 3.16
CA PRO A 175 3.89 5.80 2.45
C PRO A 175 4.36 6.60 1.22
N ILE A 176 3.67 6.44 0.10
CA ILE A 176 4.01 7.17 -1.13
C ILE A 176 3.20 8.46 -1.16
N THR A 177 3.88 9.60 -1.08
CA THR A 177 3.25 10.91 -1.34
C THR A 177 3.11 11.16 -2.85
N ALA A 178 1.91 11.57 -3.26
CA ALA A 178 1.63 12.03 -4.62
C ALA A 178 0.82 13.32 -4.57
N MET A 179 1.13 14.25 -5.48
CA MET A 179 0.32 15.45 -5.67
C MET A 179 -0.84 15.11 -6.61
N GLN A 180 -2.07 15.37 -6.16
CA GLN A 180 -3.29 15.14 -6.91
C GLN A 180 -4.09 16.45 -6.99
N GLY A 181 -4.56 16.82 -8.18
CA GLY A 181 -5.37 18.04 -8.42
C GLY A 181 -4.98 18.83 -9.68
N LYS A 182 -5.84 19.75 -10.11
CA LYS A 182 -5.53 20.74 -11.16
C LYS A 182 -4.59 21.81 -10.60
N GLU A 183 -3.98 22.64 -11.45
CA GLU A 183 -2.91 23.60 -11.10
C GLU A 183 -3.18 24.46 -9.86
N ASP A 184 -4.45 24.83 -9.60
CA ASP A 184 -4.85 25.69 -8.47
C ASP A 184 -5.32 24.92 -7.20
N GLU A 185 -5.48 23.59 -7.27
CA GLU A 185 -5.99 22.76 -6.16
C GLU A 185 -5.13 21.49 -5.96
N ARG A 186 -3.80 21.63 -6.02
CA ARG A 186 -2.90 20.49 -5.75
C ARG A 186 -2.92 20.15 -4.26
N GLN A 187 -3.47 18.99 -3.94
CA GLN A 187 -3.42 18.39 -2.60
C GLN A 187 -2.38 17.27 -2.56
N VAL A 188 -1.64 17.20 -1.46
CA VAL A 188 -0.76 16.06 -1.17
C VAL A 188 -1.63 14.91 -0.70
N VAL A 189 -1.67 13.83 -1.46
CA VAL A 189 -2.37 12.59 -1.13
C VAL A 189 -1.33 11.54 -0.73
N GLU A 190 -1.51 10.97 0.46
CA GLU A 190 -0.71 9.84 0.92
C GLU A 190 -1.34 8.52 0.46
N HIS A 191 -0.56 7.74 -0.28
CA HIS A 191 -0.93 6.40 -0.70
C HIS A 191 -0.28 5.36 0.23
N GLY A 192 -1.11 4.75 1.09
CA GLY A 192 -0.71 3.65 1.99
C GLY A 192 -0.86 2.26 1.37
N TRP A 193 -1.00 1.25 2.24
CA TRP A 193 -1.10 -0.17 1.86
C TRP A 193 -2.17 -0.46 0.80
N ALA A 194 -3.31 0.21 0.90
CA ALA A 194 -4.39 0.09 -0.06
C ALA A 194 -3.95 0.33 -1.52
N ALA A 195 -2.99 1.23 -1.77
CA ALA A 195 -2.44 1.44 -3.10
C ALA A 195 -1.34 0.42 -3.45
N LEU A 196 -0.46 0.14 -2.48
CA LEU A 196 0.69 -0.77 -2.64
C LEU A 196 0.29 -2.22 -2.89
N SER A 197 -0.78 -2.68 -2.24
CA SER A 197 -1.34 -4.03 -2.42
C SER A 197 -1.76 -4.36 -3.85
N GLY A 198 -1.92 -3.36 -4.73
CA GLY A 198 -2.13 -3.58 -6.16
C GLY A 198 -0.98 -4.33 -6.84
N GLY A 199 0.24 -4.30 -6.30
CA GLY A 199 1.37 -5.08 -6.81
C GLY A 199 1.32 -6.57 -6.50
N LEU A 200 0.44 -7.01 -5.59
CA LEU A 200 0.29 -8.43 -5.20
C LEU A 200 -0.66 -9.21 -6.10
N TYR A 201 -1.41 -8.55 -6.97
CA TYR A 201 -2.45 -9.17 -7.79
C TYR A 201 -2.44 -8.66 -9.22
N PHE A 202 -2.25 -9.58 -10.16
CA PHE A 202 -2.39 -9.37 -11.59
C PHE A 202 -3.65 -10.10 -12.07
N GLY A 203 -4.76 -9.39 -12.17
CA GLY A 203 -6.02 -9.90 -12.72
C GLY A 203 -6.04 -9.91 -14.25
N GLY A 204 -7.10 -10.48 -14.82
CA GLY A 204 -7.16 -10.82 -16.26
C GLY A 204 -7.38 -9.66 -17.24
N ASP A 205 -7.90 -8.52 -16.80
CA ASP A 205 -8.06 -7.33 -17.67
C ASP A 205 -7.33 -6.16 -17.04
N HIS A 206 -6.08 -5.96 -17.45
CA HIS A 206 -5.19 -4.96 -16.91
C HIS A 206 -4.74 -4.06 -18.05
N LYS A 207 -5.22 -2.80 -18.04
CA LYS A 207 -4.62 -1.74 -18.87
C LYS A 207 -3.18 -1.44 -18.44
N GLN A 208 -2.75 -1.89 -17.25
CA GLN A 208 -1.42 -1.67 -16.70
C GLN A 208 -0.85 -2.91 -15.99
N LEU A 209 0.44 -3.19 -16.18
CA LEU A 209 1.13 -4.32 -15.58
C LEU A 209 1.36 -4.17 -14.06
N LEU A 210 1.34 -2.97 -13.46
CA LEU A 210 1.64 -2.75 -12.04
C LEU A 210 0.77 -1.65 -11.42
N GLY A 211 -0.01 -2.00 -10.40
CA GLY A 211 -0.88 -1.09 -9.65
C GLY A 211 -2.15 -0.67 -10.38
N ASP A 212 -3.07 -0.02 -9.63
CA ASP A 212 -4.40 0.39 -10.13
C ASP A 212 -4.52 1.92 -10.37
N VAL A 213 -3.47 2.70 -10.09
CA VAL A 213 -3.50 4.18 -10.11
C VAL A 213 -2.49 4.73 -11.12
N GLN A 214 -2.97 5.48 -12.12
CA GLN A 214 -2.16 6.05 -13.22
C GLN A 214 -1.44 7.37 -12.91
N MET A 215 -1.36 7.80 -11.65
CA MET A 215 -0.76 9.09 -11.32
C MET A 215 0.70 9.01 -10.85
N ALA A 216 1.43 10.08 -11.15
CA ALA A 216 2.75 10.40 -10.60
C ALA A 216 3.87 9.34 -10.79
N GLY A 217 3.74 8.45 -11.76
CA GLY A 217 4.72 7.38 -12.03
C GLY A 217 4.66 6.23 -11.02
N LEU A 218 3.55 6.05 -10.31
CA LEU A 218 3.34 4.97 -9.32
C LEU A 218 3.74 3.56 -9.79
N PRO A 219 3.43 3.14 -11.04
CA PRO A 219 3.83 1.81 -11.52
C PRO A 219 5.35 1.61 -11.53
N ALA A 220 6.11 2.64 -11.91
CA ALA A 220 7.57 2.61 -11.85
C ALA A 220 8.08 2.65 -10.40
N ARG A 221 7.40 3.39 -9.50
CA ARG A 221 7.70 3.40 -8.06
C ARG A 221 7.51 2.02 -7.43
N MET A 222 6.41 1.35 -7.75
CA MET A 222 6.12 -0.01 -7.31
C MET A 222 7.17 -0.98 -7.84
N LEU A 223 7.50 -0.91 -9.13
CA LEU A 223 8.54 -1.75 -9.73
C LEU A 223 9.89 -1.58 -9.02
N GLN A 224 10.33 -0.34 -8.79
CA GLN A 224 11.59 -0.06 -8.10
C GLN A 224 11.60 -0.56 -6.65
N MET A 225 10.46 -0.47 -5.96
CA MET A 225 10.25 -0.97 -4.60
C MET A 225 10.29 -2.50 -4.53
N TYR A 226 9.64 -3.18 -5.48
CA TYR A 226 9.62 -4.65 -5.54
C TYR A 226 10.93 -5.26 -6.08
N ILE A 227 11.67 -4.54 -6.95
CA ILE A 227 12.98 -4.96 -7.46
C ILE A 227 14.12 -4.61 -6.48
N GLY A 228 13.88 -3.71 -5.52
CA GLY A 228 14.89 -3.30 -4.54
C GLY A 228 16.00 -2.46 -5.17
N ILE A 229 15.66 -1.48 -6.02
CA ILE A 229 16.68 -0.59 -6.58
C ILE A 229 17.20 0.35 -5.49
N PRO A 230 18.51 0.38 -5.18
CA PRO A 230 19.05 1.27 -4.16
C PRO A 230 18.77 2.75 -4.52
N TRP A 231 18.46 3.57 -3.53
CA TRP A 231 18.24 5.03 -3.65
C TRP A 231 16.98 5.45 -4.42
N ALA A 232 16.14 4.52 -4.89
CA ALA A 232 14.92 4.85 -5.61
C ALA A 232 13.99 5.77 -4.79
N THR A 233 13.69 5.40 -3.54
CA THR A 233 12.84 6.21 -2.65
C THR A 233 13.44 7.59 -2.39
N THR A 234 14.74 7.66 -2.10
CA THR A 234 15.43 8.93 -1.82
C THR A 234 15.46 9.87 -3.03
N VAL A 235 15.74 9.35 -4.23
CA VAL A 235 15.69 10.14 -5.48
C VAL A 235 14.28 10.65 -5.74
N MET A 236 13.27 9.83 -5.49
CA MET A 236 11.87 10.23 -5.70
C MET A 236 11.40 11.28 -4.70
N GLN A 237 11.68 11.12 -3.40
CA GLN A 237 11.40 12.12 -2.37
C GLN A 237 12.07 13.46 -2.71
N THR A 238 13.34 13.42 -3.10
CA THR A 238 14.09 14.61 -3.53
C THR A 238 13.44 15.27 -4.76
N GLY A 239 12.99 14.47 -5.74
CA GLY A 239 12.31 14.95 -6.93
C GLY A 239 10.95 15.62 -6.63
N THR A 240 10.18 15.11 -5.68
CA THR A 240 8.94 15.73 -5.23
C THR A 240 9.20 17.07 -4.54
N VAL A 241 10.11 17.09 -3.56
CA VAL A 241 10.50 18.31 -2.82
C VAL A 241 11.06 19.37 -3.76
N LYS A 242 11.87 18.97 -4.75
CA LYS A 242 12.40 19.89 -5.76
C LYS A 242 11.28 20.57 -6.54
N ARG A 243 10.26 19.82 -6.99
CA ARG A 243 9.13 20.39 -7.73
C ARG A 243 8.27 21.31 -6.86
N GLU A 244 8.11 21.01 -5.57
CA GLU A 244 7.42 21.89 -4.62
C GLU A 244 8.14 23.23 -4.49
N LEU A 245 9.47 23.19 -4.29
CA LEU A 245 10.31 24.39 -4.21
C LEU A 245 10.28 25.22 -5.49
N GLU A 246 10.33 24.57 -6.66
CA GLU A 246 10.21 25.25 -7.95
C GLU A 246 8.85 25.94 -8.10
N GLN A 247 7.76 25.30 -7.66
CA GLN A 247 6.42 25.89 -7.69
C GLN A 247 6.24 27.04 -6.70
N GLU A 248 6.78 26.93 -5.48
CA GLU A 248 6.79 28.01 -4.50
C GLU A 248 7.56 29.23 -5.03
N ALA A 249 8.74 29.00 -5.61
CA ALA A 249 9.55 30.06 -6.21
C ALA A 249 8.83 30.73 -7.39
N GLU A 250 8.15 29.95 -8.24
CA GLU A 250 7.39 30.49 -9.36
C GLU A 250 6.16 31.28 -8.89
N LYS A 251 5.45 30.81 -7.86
CA LYS A 251 4.34 31.56 -7.24
C LYS A 251 4.80 32.86 -6.60
N LEU A 252 5.91 32.85 -5.87
CA LEU A 252 6.50 34.05 -5.27
C LEU A 252 6.95 35.05 -6.34
N SER A 253 7.61 34.57 -7.41
CA SER A 253 8.01 35.41 -8.54
C SER A 253 6.80 36.06 -9.23
N LYS A 254 5.73 35.30 -9.47
CA LYS A 254 4.47 35.82 -10.04
C LYS A 254 3.82 36.85 -9.11
N ALA A 255 3.81 36.62 -7.80
CA ALA A 255 3.27 37.56 -6.81
C ALA A 255 4.07 38.88 -6.74
N VAL A 256 5.40 38.82 -6.78
CA VAL A 256 6.28 40.01 -6.82
C VAL A 256 6.05 40.79 -8.12
N THR A 257 5.91 40.10 -9.25
CA THR A 257 5.66 40.74 -10.55
C THR A 257 4.27 41.38 -10.62
N ALA A 258 3.26 40.75 -10.01
CA ALA A 258 1.92 41.31 -9.89
C ALA A 258 1.90 42.56 -8.98
N ALA A 259 2.54 42.50 -7.80
CA ALA A 259 2.64 43.63 -6.89
C ALA A 259 3.41 44.82 -7.51
N ALA A 260 4.43 44.55 -8.32
CA ALA A 260 5.15 45.59 -9.06
C ALA A 260 4.27 46.27 -10.13
N ARG A 261 3.44 45.50 -10.85
CA ARG A 261 2.48 46.03 -11.82
C ARG A 261 1.39 46.87 -11.16
N ASP A 262 0.88 46.42 -10.01
CA ASP A 262 -0.15 47.16 -9.26
C ASP A 262 0.41 48.47 -8.66
N ALA A 263 1.70 48.50 -8.32
CA ALA A 263 2.37 49.72 -7.87
C ALA A 263 2.65 50.72 -9.01
N GLU A 264 2.84 50.26 -10.25
CA GLU A 264 2.96 51.12 -11.44
C GLU A 264 1.62 51.71 -11.86
N THR A 265 0.53 50.93 -11.83
CA THR A 265 -0.81 51.43 -12.15
C THR A 265 -1.37 52.39 -11.11
N ALA A 266 -0.96 52.29 -9.84
CA ALA A 266 -1.32 53.24 -8.79
C ALA A 266 -0.55 54.58 -8.83
N ARG A 267 0.50 54.68 -9.65
CA ARG A 267 1.31 55.91 -9.82
C ARG A 267 0.97 56.70 -11.10
N ALA A 268 0.14 56.15 -11.97
CA ALA A 268 -0.38 56.80 -13.17
C ALA A 268 -1.73 57.47 -12.89
#